data_AF-A0AAD1XR99-F1
#
_entry.id   AF-A0AAD1XR99-F1
#
_cell.length_a   1.000
_cell.length_b   1.000
_cell.length_c   1.000
_cell.angle_alpha   90.00
_cell.angle_beta   90.00
_cell.angle_gamma   90.00
#
_symmetry.space_group_name_H-M   'P 1'
#
loop_
_entity.id
_entity.type
_entity.pdbx_description
1 polymer ?
#
loop_
_entity_poly.entity_id
_entity_poly.type
_entity_poly.pdbx_seq_one_letter_code
_entity_poly.pdbx_strand_id
1 'polypeptide(L)'
;MFYLIIMVKIGASQKCGKNGKKLVENSLKSSFQEFFIMTWLTMLLISSSAHFIAIYSHEKDDLFAFEWIGWIITLAAIVLEFVSDMQILVFKKNEENKGKICTIGLWKLSLHPNFFFESLVWWCVYITACSIKWGYVTIWAPLIITLTLRYVSGVPIIEKKFEEREGFELYKKQTNCFIPWIPKKVNQIAQN
;
A
#
# COMPACT_ATOMS: atom_id res chain seq x y z
N MET A 1 -6.99 -2.65 -2.07
CA MET A 1 -5.99 -3.49 -1.34
C MET A 1 -6.60 -4.41 -0.26
N PHE A 2 -7.61 -3.94 0.49
CA PHE A 2 -8.18 -4.64 1.66
C PHE A 2 -8.95 -5.93 1.35
N TYR A 3 -9.64 -6.01 0.21
CA TYR A 3 -10.39 -7.22 -0.17
C TYR A 3 -9.47 -8.44 -0.33
N LEU A 4 -8.24 -8.20 -0.83
CA LEU A 4 -7.26 -9.25 -1.05
C LEU A 4 -6.63 -9.74 0.27
N ILE A 5 -6.34 -8.84 1.21
CA ILE A 5 -5.82 -9.20 2.54
C ILE A 5 -6.87 -9.96 3.36
N ILE A 6 -8.14 -9.55 3.27
CA ILE A 6 -9.29 -10.23 3.88
C ILE A 6 -9.44 -11.65 3.29
N MET A 7 -9.48 -11.80 1.97
CA MET A 7 -9.56 -13.11 1.30
C MET A 7 -8.37 -14.03 1.65
N VAL A 8 -7.17 -13.47 1.71
CA VAL A 8 -5.92 -14.19 2.01
C VAL A 8 -5.88 -14.65 3.46
N LYS A 9 -6.38 -13.87 4.43
CA LYS A 9 -6.40 -14.28 5.86
C LYS A 9 -7.62 -15.14 6.22
N ILE A 10 -8.76 -14.99 5.52
CA ILE A 10 -9.85 -15.99 5.54
C ILE A 10 -9.33 -17.37 5.13
N GLY A 11 -8.48 -17.43 4.10
CA GLY A 11 -7.83 -18.69 3.69
C GLY A 11 -6.86 -19.29 4.71
N ALA A 12 -6.24 -18.47 5.58
CA ALA A 12 -5.39 -18.97 6.69
C ALA A 12 -6.22 -19.43 7.89
N SER A 13 -7.31 -18.72 8.19
CA SER A 13 -8.33 -19.08 9.18
C SER A 13 -8.96 -20.45 8.90
N GLN A 14 -9.10 -20.86 7.62
CA GLN A 14 -9.60 -22.19 7.25
C GLN A 14 -8.69 -23.36 7.66
N LYS A 15 -7.39 -23.14 7.94
CA LYS A 15 -6.44 -24.20 8.34
C LYS A 15 -6.37 -24.43 9.87
N CYS A 16 -6.96 -23.57 10.69
CA CYS A 16 -6.97 -23.74 12.14
C CYS A 16 -8.23 -24.46 12.63
N GLY A 17 -8.12 -25.29 13.68
CA GLY A 17 -9.27 -25.86 14.39
C GLY A 17 -10.21 -24.76 14.92
N LYS A 18 -11.48 -25.11 15.22
CA LYS A 18 -12.56 -24.16 15.58
C LYS A 18 -12.16 -23.02 16.53
N ASN A 19 -11.35 -23.31 17.57
CA ASN A 19 -10.90 -22.31 18.54
C ASN A 19 -9.77 -21.41 18.01
N GLY A 20 -8.79 -21.97 17.30
CA GLY A 20 -7.74 -21.19 16.64
C GLY A 20 -8.29 -20.29 15.53
N LYS A 21 -9.31 -20.78 14.81
CA LYS A 21 -10.04 -20.03 13.79
C LYS A 21 -10.67 -18.76 14.37
N LYS A 22 -11.33 -18.88 15.52
CA LYS A 22 -12.02 -17.78 16.21
C LYS A 22 -11.05 -16.77 16.82
N LEU A 23 -9.93 -17.22 17.37
CA LEU A 23 -8.87 -16.35 17.92
C LEU A 23 -8.17 -15.55 16.82
N VAL A 24 -7.82 -16.20 15.71
CA VAL A 24 -7.21 -15.55 14.54
C VAL A 24 -8.19 -14.53 13.95
N GLU A 25 -9.47 -14.87 13.81
CA GLU A 25 -10.51 -13.97 13.31
C GLU A 25 -10.75 -12.76 14.21
N ASN A 26 -10.76 -12.96 15.53
CA ASN A 26 -10.94 -11.86 16.49
C ASN A 26 -9.73 -10.92 16.55
N SER A 27 -8.51 -11.47 16.57
CA SER A 27 -7.29 -10.65 16.50
C SER A 27 -7.23 -9.86 15.19
N LEU A 28 -7.68 -10.46 14.09
CA LEU A 28 -7.81 -9.80 12.80
C LEU A 28 -8.80 -8.66 12.80
N LYS A 29 -9.98 -8.87 13.39
CA LYS A 29 -11.01 -7.83 13.51
C LYS A 29 -10.49 -6.64 14.34
N SER A 30 -9.80 -6.89 15.46
CA SER A 30 -9.24 -5.82 16.30
C SER A 30 -8.19 -4.99 15.55
N SER A 31 -7.17 -5.63 14.97
CA SER A 31 -6.13 -4.90 14.21
C SER A 31 -6.69 -4.21 12.96
N PHE A 32 -7.74 -4.77 12.35
CA PHE A 32 -8.46 -4.14 11.24
C PHE A 32 -9.23 -2.90 11.71
N GLN A 33 -9.95 -2.99 12.82
CA GLN A 33 -10.68 -1.86 13.40
C GLN A 33 -9.73 -0.74 13.82
N GLU A 34 -8.60 -1.05 14.46
CA GLU A 34 -7.59 -0.08 14.87
C GLU A 34 -6.99 0.66 13.67
N PHE A 35 -6.60 -0.05 12.60
CA PHE A 35 -6.10 0.56 11.37
C PHE A 35 -7.17 1.41 10.68
N PHE A 36 -8.41 0.91 10.62
CA PHE A 36 -9.52 1.61 9.96
C PHE A 36 -9.89 2.90 10.71
N ILE A 37 -9.95 2.84 12.04
CA ILE A 37 -10.15 4.01 12.90
C ILE A 37 -9.01 5.01 12.72
N MET A 38 -7.75 4.55 12.72
CA MET A 38 -6.59 5.42 12.49
C MET A 38 -6.65 6.11 11.12
N THR A 39 -7.04 5.37 10.07
CA THR A 39 -7.13 5.90 8.70
C THR A 39 -8.29 6.88 8.53
N TRP A 40 -9.42 6.61 9.18
CA TRP A 40 -10.57 7.54 9.16
C TRP A 40 -10.29 8.81 9.96
N LEU A 41 -9.57 8.70 11.08
CA LEU A 41 -9.13 9.86 11.86
C LEU A 41 -8.14 10.72 11.07
N THR A 42 -7.19 10.12 10.35
CA THR A 42 -6.27 10.89 9.49
C THR A 42 -7.01 11.54 8.31
N MET A 43 -7.98 10.85 7.70
CA MET A 43 -8.86 11.43 6.68
C MET A 43 -9.66 12.63 7.18
N LEU A 44 -10.21 12.57 8.39
CA LEU A 44 -10.94 13.70 8.99
C LEU A 44 -10.02 14.90 9.30
N LEU A 45 -8.80 14.65 9.79
CA LEU A 45 -7.80 15.70 10.05
C LEU A 45 -7.34 16.39 8.75
N ILE A 46 -7.13 15.61 7.69
CA ILE A 46 -6.74 16.14 6.38
C ILE A 46 -7.90 16.87 5.67
N SER A 47 -9.10 16.30 5.72
CA SER A 47 -10.28 16.91 5.09
C SER A 47 -10.70 18.22 5.79
N SER A 48 -10.63 18.27 7.13
CA SER A 48 -10.93 19.48 7.90
C SER A 48 -9.92 20.60 7.65
N SER A 49 -8.62 20.27 7.52
CA SER A 49 -7.60 21.26 7.15
C SER A 49 -7.82 21.79 5.73
N ALA A 50 -8.13 20.93 4.75
CA ALA A 50 -8.47 21.35 3.38
C ALA A 50 -9.71 22.26 3.31
N HIS A 51 -10.75 21.98 4.09
CA HIS A 51 -11.95 22.82 4.15
C HIS A 51 -11.69 24.18 4.82
N PHE A 52 -10.87 24.23 5.85
CA PHE A 52 -10.44 25.49 6.47
C PHE A 52 -9.74 26.39 5.43
N ILE A 53 -8.89 25.80 4.58
CA ILE A 53 -8.16 26.54 3.54
C ILE A 53 -9.09 27.11 2.46
N ALA A 54 -10.10 26.35 2.03
CA ALA A 54 -11.07 26.80 1.04
C ALA A 54 -11.90 28.00 1.52
N ILE A 55 -12.13 28.11 2.83
CA ILE A 55 -12.93 29.18 3.43
C ILE A 55 -12.09 30.45 3.68
N TYR A 56 -10.80 30.33 4.00
CA TYR A 56 -9.97 31.47 4.45
C TYR A 56 -8.95 31.98 3.41
N SER A 57 -8.77 31.35 2.25
CA SER A 57 -7.88 31.84 1.19
C SER A 57 -8.59 32.83 0.26
N HIS A 58 -8.41 34.13 0.51
CA HIS A 58 -9.02 35.23 -0.24
C HIS A 58 -8.14 35.84 -1.36
N GLU A 59 -6.95 35.30 -1.66
CA GLU A 59 -6.10 35.73 -2.77
C GLU A 59 -5.56 34.50 -3.51
N LYS A 60 -5.97 34.29 -4.77
CA LYS A 60 -5.61 33.11 -5.56
C LYS A 60 -5.35 33.48 -7.02
N ASP A 61 -4.09 33.68 -7.38
CA ASP A 61 -3.68 33.67 -8.79
C ASP A 61 -2.47 32.75 -9.06
N ASP A 62 -1.51 32.59 -8.13
CA ASP A 62 -0.29 31.77 -8.38
C ASP A 62 -0.31 30.32 -7.85
N LEU A 63 -1.22 29.98 -6.91
CA LEU A 63 -1.28 28.65 -6.28
C LEU A 63 -2.00 27.58 -7.13
N PHE A 64 -2.70 27.99 -8.19
CA PHE A 64 -3.61 27.12 -8.95
C PHE A 64 -2.87 25.98 -9.66
N ALA A 65 -1.69 26.23 -10.25
CA ALA A 65 -0.97 25.23 -11.04
C ALA A 65 -0.39 24.07 -10.19
N PHE A 66 0.13 24.38 -9.00
CA PHE A 66 0.68 23.36 -8.10
C PHE A 66 -0.41 22.46 -7.51
N GLU A 67 -1.59 23.02 -7.23
CA GLU A 67 -2.77 22.25 -6.80
C GLU A 67 -3.15 21.21 -7.86
N TRP A 68 -3.26 21.60 -9.13
CA TRP A 68 -3.59 20.68 -10.22
C TRP A 68 -2.56 19.57 -10.41
N ILE A 69 -1.26 19.88 -10.31
CA ILE A 69 -0.21 18.86 -10.39
C ILE A 69 -0.36 17.86 -9.24
N GLY A 70 -0.59 18.33 -8.01
CA GLY A 70 -0.82 17.46 -6.86
C GLY A 70 -2.02 16.52 -7.03
N TRP A 71 -3.14 17.05 -7.55
CA TRP A 71 -4.33 16.25 -7.86
C TRP A 71 -4.09 15.22 -8.96
N ILE A 72 -3.38 15.58 -10.02
CA ILE A 72 -3.05 14.67 -11.13
C ILE A 72 -2.18 13.52 -10.62
N ILE A 73 -1.13 13.80 -9.84
CA ILE A 73 -0.25 12.77 -9.29
C ILE A 73 -1.03 11.87 -8.31
N THR A 74 -1.90 12.46 -7.48
CA THR A 74 -2.75 11.70 -6.56
C THR A 74 -3.69 10.76 -7.31
N LEU A 75 -4.36 11.25 -8.36
CA LEU A 75 -5.24 10.44 -9.19
C LEU A 75 -4.47 9.32 -9.89
N ALA A 76 -3.30 9.62 -10.45
CA ALA A 76 -2.43 8.62 -11.06
C ALA A 76 -2.01 7.54 -10.04
N ALA A 77 -1.67 7.92 -8.81
CA ALA A 77 -1.32 6.98 -7.75
C ALA A 77 -2.50 6.04 -7.42
N ILE A 78 -3.72 6.58 -7.26
CA ILE A 78 -4.93 5.78 -7.02
C ILE A 78 -5.20 4.81 -8.18
N VAL A 79 -5.07 5.26 -9.42
CA VAL A 79 -5.26 4.41 -10.60
C VAL A 79 -4.21 3.30 -10.63
N LEU A 80 -2.94 3.61 -10.36
CA LEU A 80 -1.86 2.62 -10.36
C LEU A 80 -2.01 1.62 -9.21
N GLU A 81 -2.47 2.05 -8.04
CA GLU A 81 -2.85 1.17 -6.94
C GLU A 81 -3.95 0.20 -7.39
N PHE A 82 -5.04 0.73 -7.96
CA PHE A 82 -6.15 -0.07 -8.46
C PHE A 82 -5.70 -1.09 -9.52
N VAL A 83 -4.89 -0.66 -10.48
CA VAL A 83 -4.31 -1.54 -11.51
C VAL A 83 -3.47 -2.64 -10.87
N SER A 84 -2.65 -2.32 -9.86
CA SER A 84 -1.81 -3.30 -9.19
C SER A 84 -2.62 -4.37 -8.45
N ASP A 85 -3.73 -4.00 -7.81
CA ASP A 85 -4.63 -4.96 -7.17
C ASP A 85 -5.36 -5.83 -8.20
N MET A 86 -5.84 -5.21 -9.30
CA MET A 86 -6.50 -5.94 -10.39
C MET A 86 -5.57 -6.95 -11.05
N GLN A 87 -4.28 -6.61 -11.24
CA GLN A 87 -3.28 -7.54 -11.77
C GLN A 87 -3.18 -8.80 -10.93
N ILE A 88 -3.12 -8.68 -9.60
CA ILE A 88 -3.09 -9.85 -8.72
C ILE A 88 -4.41 -10.63 -8.76
N LEU A 89 -5.55 -9.95 -8.80
CA LEU A 89 -6.86 -10.61 -8.82
C LEU A 89 -7.03 -11.46 -10.08
N VAL A 90 -6.70 -10.88 -11.23
CA VAL A 90 -6.71 -11.58 -12.52
C VAL A 90 -5.71 -12.74 -12.52
N PHE A 91 -4.49 -12.51 -12.01
CA PHE A 91 -3.47 -13.55 -11.91
C PHE A 91 -3.95 -14.75 -11.08
N LYS A 92 -4.57 -14.50 -9.92
CA LYS A 92 -5.08 -15.53 -9.01
C LYS A 92 -6.33 -16.26 -9.54
N LYS A 93 -7.09 -15.64 -10.44
CA LYS A 93 -8.30 -16.25 -11.02
C LYS A 93 -7.96 -17.37 -12.00
N ASN A 94 -6.79 -17.32 -12.64
CA ASN A 94 -6.32 -18.39 -13.53
C ASN A 94 -5.85 -19.61 -12.69
N GLU A 95 -6.43 -20.78 -12.97
CA GLU A 95 -6.09 -22.02 -12.26
C GLU A 95 -4.65 -22.48 -12.47
N GLU A 96 -4.06 -22.17 -13.64
CA GLU A 96 -2.65 -22.47 -13.96
C GLU A 96 -1.65 -21.72 -13.08
N ASN A 97 -2.12 -20.66 -12.40
CA ASN A 97 -1.33 -19.82 -11.51
C ASN A 97 -1.49 -20.20 -10.04
N LYS A 98 -2.25 -21.26 -9.71
CA LYS A 98 -2.37 -21.76 -8.34
C LYS A 98 -0.97 -22.10 -7.80
N GLY A 99 -0.66 -21.55 -6.61
CA GLY A 99 0.66 -21.72 -5.97
C GLY A 99 1.75 -20.77 -6.47
N LYS A 100 1.65 -20.22 -7.69
CA LYS A 100 2.65 -19.32 -8.26
C LYS A 100 2.60 -17.92 -7.64
N ILE A 101 3.66 -17.16 -7.87
CA ILE A 101 3.82 -15.77 -7.41
C ILE A 101 3.57 -14.84 -8.59
N CYS A 102 2.83 -13.77 -8.34
CA CYS A 102 2.53 -12.76 -9.36
C CYS A 102 3.79 -11.91 -9.61
N THR A 103 4.34 -12.01 -10.82
CA THR A 103 5.54 -11.26 -11.26
C THR A 103 5.29 -10.46 -12.53
N ILE A 104 4.01 -10.16 -12.82
CA ILE A 104 3.58 -9.45 -14.04
C ILE A 104 3.33 -7.96 -13.78
N GLY A 105 3.46 -7.14 -14.82
CA GLY A 105 3.09 -5.72 -14.76
C GLY A 105 3.84 -4.95 -13.67
N LEU A 106 3.10 -4.29 -12.78
CA LEU A 106 3.67 -3.49 -11.69
C LEU A 106 4.37 -4.36 -10.65
N TRP A 107 3.96 -5.61 -10.50
CA TRP A 107 4.60 -6.59 -9.61
C TRP A 107 5.99 -7.02 -10.14
N LYS A 108 6.31 -6.79 -11.41
CA LYS A 108 7.70 -6.99 -11.88
C LYS A 108 8.65 -5.92 -11.35
N LEU A 109 8.13 -4.72 -11.06
CA LEU A 109 8.92 -3.54 -10.69
C LEU A 109 9.03 -3.36 -9.18
N SER A 110 8.03 -3.81 -8.43
CA SER A 110 8.03 -3.78 -6.96
C SER A 110 7.40 -5.06 -6.42
N LEU A 111 7.89 -5.57 -5.28
CA LEU A 111 7.21 -6.67 -4.58
C LEU A 111 5.84 -6.25 -4.07
N HIS A 112 5.64 -4.97 -3.74
CA HIS A 112 4.41 -4.45 -3.13
C HIS A 112 4.03 -3.10 -3.76
N PRO A 113 3.70 -3.07 -5.07
CA PRO A 113 3.39 -1.84 -5.79
C PRO A 113 2.16 -1.13 -5.21
N ASN A 114 1.15 -1.88 -4.73
CA ASN A 114 -0.04 -1.32 -4.09
C ASN A 114 0.32 -0.50 -2.84
N PHE A 115 1.18 -1.01 -1.95
CA PHE A 115 1.60 -0.25 -0.76
C PHE A 115 2.39 0.99 -1.10
N PHE A 116 3.18 0.96 -2.18
CA PHE A 116 3.89 2.13 -2.64
C PHE A 116 2.92 3.21 -3.14
N PHE A 117 1.98 2.86 -4.01
CA PHE A 117 1.02 3.85 -4.53
C PHE A 117 0.09 4.39 -3.45
N GLU A 118 -0.33 3.55 -2.50
CA GLU A 118 -1.01 3.99 -1.28
C GLU A 118 -0.15 5.05 -0.55
N SER A 119 1.12 4.75 -0.26
CA SER A 119 1.99 5.73 0.42
C SER A 119 2.17 7.01 -0.40
N LEU A 120 2.25 6.91 -1.74
CA LEU A 120 2.43 8.03 -2.65
C LEU A 120 1.24 8.99 -2.60
N VAL A 121 0.01 8.49 -2.45
CA VAL A 121 -1.18 9.33 -2.23
C VAL A 121 -0.99 10.22 -1.01
N TRP A 122 -0.53 9.67 0.11
CA TRP A 122 -0.31 10.44 1.35
C TRP A 122 0.85 11.44 1.24
N TRP A 123 1.89 11.11 0.48
CA TRP A 123 2.95 12.05 0.16
C TRP A 123 2.44 13.21 -0.71
N CYS A 124 1.54 12.96 -1.67
CA CYS A 124 0.94 14.02 -2.47
C CYS A 124 0.06 14.95 -1.63
N VAL A 125 -0.76 14.38 -0.74
CA VAL A 125 -1.56 15.15 0.22
C VAL A 125 -0.67 16.04 1.09
N TYR A 126 0.46 15.52 1.57
CA TYR A 126 1.43 16.30 2.35
C TYR A 126 2.05 17.45 1.53
N ILE A 127 2.43 17.21 0.27
CA ILE A 127 2.97 18.25 -0.61
C ILE A 127 1.93 19.37 -0.81
N THR A 128 0.67 19.01 -1.01
CA THR A 128 -0.42 20.00 -1.08
C THR A 128 -0.53 20.79 0.22
N ALA A 129 -0.46 20.11 1.38
CA ALA A 129 -0.50 20.77 2.69
C ALA A 129 0.67 21.74 2.90
N CYS A 130 1.88 21.47 2.38
CA CYS A 130 3.02 22.38 2.46
C CYS A 130 2.81 23.75 1.81
N SER A 131 1.82 23.88 0.92
CA SER A 131 1.45 25.16 0.30
C SER A 131 0.79 26.14 1.30
N ILE A 132 0.49 25.69 2.52
CA ILE A 132 -0.15 26.46 3.58
C ILE A 132 0.83 26.78 4.71
N LYS A 133 0.67 27.94 5.32
CA LYS A 133 1.39 28.33 6.53
C LYS A 133 1.23 27.25 7.61
N TRP A 134 2.35 26.71 8.09
CA TRP A 134 2.43 25.57 9.01
C TRP A 134 2.05 24.19 8.46
N GLY A 135 1.65 24.04 7.20
CA GLY A 135 1.26 22.72 6.69
C GLY A 135 2.40 21.70 6.61
N TYR A 136 3.66 22.16 6.48
CA TYR A 136 4.86 21.33 6.54
C TYR A 136 5.00 20.53 7.85
N VAL A 137 4.35 20.99 8.91
CA VAL A 137 4.29 20.34 10.21
C VAL A 137 3.60 18.97 10.09
N THR A 138 2.69 18.76 9.13
CA THR A 138 1.97 17.50 8.94
C THR A 138 2.80 16.33 8.38
N ILE A 139 4.12 16.47 8.22
CA ILE A 139 5.03 15.45 7.65
C ILE A 139 4.98 14.10 8.37
N TRP A 140 4.64 14.08 9.66
CA TRP A 140 4.46 12.83 10.40
C TRP A 140 3.35 11.95 9.83
N ALA A 141 2.32 12.50 9.20
CA ALA A 141 1.21 11.73 8.64
C ALA A 141 1.67 10.76 7.52
N PRO A 142 2.29 11.23 6.40
CA PRO A 142 2.80 10.31 5.39
C PRO A 142 3.93 9.41 5.90
N LEU A 143 4.74 9.87 6.86
CA LEU A 143 5.79 9.07 7.46
C LEU A 143 5.23 7.88 8.25
N ILE A 144 4.27 8.12 9.15
CA ILE A 144 3.66 7.06 9.96
C ILE A 144 2.99 6.01 9.07
N ILE A 145 2.27 6.44 8.03
CA ILE A 145 1.60 5.52 7.10
C ILE A 145 2.64 4.71 6.32
N THR A 146 3.67 5.37 5.76
CA THR A 146 4.74 4.70 5.03
C THR A 146 5.46 3.67 5.91
N LEU A 147 5.81 4.04 7.14
CA LEU A 147 6.49 3.14 8.09
C LEU A 147 5.58 1.97 8.52
N THR A 148 4.30 2.22 8.75
CA THR A 148 3.33 1.18 9.14
C THR A 148 3.14 0.16 8.02
N LEU A 149 2.98 0.63 6.78
CA LEU A 149 2.88 -0.23 5.61
C LEU A 149 4.17 -1.02 5.37
N ARG A 150 5.32 -0.39 5.57
CA ARG A 150 6.63 -0.98 5.28
C ARG A 150 7.12 -1.96 6.35
N TYR A 151 6.88 -1.69 7.63
CA TYR A 151 7.55 -2.37 8.73
C TYR A 151 6.63 -3.00 9.77
N VAL A 152 5.34 -2.64 9.82
CA VAL A 152 4.44 -3.10 10.89
C VAL A 152 3.40 -4.11 10.37
N SER A 153 2.49 -3.69 9.50
CA SER A 153 1.31 -4.49 9.15
C SER A 153 1.19 -4.87 7.67
N GLY A 154 1.78 -4.08 6.77
CA GLY A 154 1.67 -4.32 5.32
C GLY A 154 2.63 -5.39 4.82
N VAL A 155 3.84 -4.96 4.48
CA VAL A 155 4.89 -5.80 3.85
C VAL A 155 5.24 -7.03 4.70
N PRO A 156 5.57 -6.93 6.00
CA PRO A 156 6.11 -8.09 6.75
C PRO A 156 5.10 -9.24 6.87
N ILE A 157 3.82 -8.91 7.04
CA ILE A 157 2.74 -9.90 7.17
C ILE A 157 2.55 -10.65 5.84
N ILE A 158 2.66 -9.95 4.72
CA ILE A 158 2.50 -10.55 3.39
C ILE A 158 3.72 -11.40 3.03
N GLU A 159 4.94 -10.90 3.27
CA GLU A 159 6.15 -11.64 2.96
C GLU A 159 6.25 -12.94 3.77
N LYS A 160 5.98 -12.89 5.08
CA LYS A 160 5.97 -14.09 5.93
C LYS A 160 5.00 -15.16 5.44
N LYS A 161 3.91 -14.76 4.77
CA LYS A 161 2.95 -15.70 4.19
C LYS A 161 3.46 -16.38 2.91
N PHE A 162 4.33 -15.70 2.17
CA PHE A 162 4.85 -16.18 0.89
C PHE A 162 6.27 -16.75 0.99
N GLU A 163 6.91 -16.65 2.16
CA GLU A 163 8.24 -17.18 2.45
C GLU A 163 8.40 -18.67 2.11
N GLU A 164 7.36 -19.47 2.36
CA GLU A 164 7.36 -20.91 2.05
C GLU A 164 7.04 -21.24 0.58
N ARG A 165 6.73 -20.23 -0.26
CA ARG A 165 6.41 -20.49 -1.67
C ARG A 165 7.67 -20.61 -2.51
N GLU A 166 7.67 -21.63 -3.35
CA GLU A 166 8.71 -21.85 -4.34
C GLU A 166 8.90 -20.61 -5.24
N GLY A 167 10.15 -20.17 -5.39
CA GLY A 167 10.53 -19.00 -6.19
C GLY A 167 10.38 -17.64 -5.49
N PHE A 168 9.81 -17.57 -4.27
CA PHE A 168 9.66 -16.29 -3.56
C PHE A 168 10.99 -15.65 -3.17
N GLU A 169 11.92 -16.45 -2.66
CA GLU A 169 13.25 -15.95 -2.27
C GLU A 169 14.03 -15.39 -3.46
N LEU A 170 13.93 -16.02 -4.62
CA LEU A 170 14.55 -15.51 -5.85
C LEU A 170 13.90 -14.19 -6.29
N TYR A 171 12.57 -14.15 -6.28
CA TYR A 171 11.81 -12.95 -6.63
C TYR A 171 12.08 -11.78 -5.68
N LYS A 172 12.18 -12.04 -4.37
CA LYS A 172 12.55 -11.06 -3.33
C LYS A 172 13.96 -10.51 -3.51
N LYS A 173 14.90 -11.31 -3.99
CA LYS A 173 16.28 -10.86 -4.30
C LYS A 173 16.36 -10.02 -5.58
N GLN A 174 15.51 -10.31 -6.56
CA GLN A 174 15.51 -9.62 -7.86
C GLN A 174 14.76 -8.29 -7.83
N THR A 175 13.64 -8.22 -7.12
CA THR A 175 12.71 -7.09 -7.21
C THR A 175 12.84 -6.18 -6.00
N ASN A 176 12.67 -4.86 -6.20
CA ASN A 176 12.68 -3.92 -5.08
C ASN A 176 11.46 -4.15 -4.20
N CYS A 177 11.61 -4.06 -2.90
CA CYS A 177 10.55 -4.40 -1.97
C CYS A 177 9.46 -3.30 -1.85
N PHE A 178 9.73 -2.04 -2.20
CA PHE A 178 8.72 -0.96 -2.08
C PHE A 178 8.66 -0.09 -3.33
N ILE A 179 9.78 0.55 -3.68
CA ILE A 179 9.82 1.54 -4.75
C ILE A 179 9.86 0.80 -6.09
N PRO A 180 8.95 1.08 -7.04
CA PRO A 180 9.00 0.51 -8.38
C PRO A 180 10.36 0.80 -9.04
N TRP A 181 11.13 -0.24 -9.29
CA TRP A 181 12.47 -0.13 -9.88
C TRP A 181 12.76 -1.31 -10.81
N ILE A 182 13.69 -1.12 -11.74
CA ILE A 182 14.08 -2.18 -12.68
C ILE A 182 14.66 -3.35 -11.87
N PRO A 183 14.15 -4.59 -12.05
CA PRO A 183 14.61 -5.74 -11.28
C PRO A 183 16.08 -6.06 -11.59
N LYS A 184 16.80 -6.46 -10.55
CA LYS A 184 18.21 -6.83 -10.62
C LYS A 184 18.36 -8.18 -11.32
N LYS A 185 19.34 -8.30 -12.22
CA LYS A 185 19.77 -9.61 -12.75
C LYS A 185 20.49 -10.37 -11.65
N VAL A 186 19.86 -11.40 -11.10
CA VAL A 186 20.52 -12.33 -10.18
C VAL A 186 21.14 -13.44 -11.03
N ASN A 187 22.46 -13.42 -11.20
CA ASN A 187 23.19 -14.50 -11.88
C ASN A 187 23.13 -15.77 -11.00
N GLN A 188 22.69 -16.90 -11.58
CA GLN A 188 22.55 -18.21 -10.92
C GLN A 188 23.90 -18.90 -10.61
N ILE A 189 24.95 -18.17 -10.22
CA ILE A 189 26.32 -18.73 -10.12
C ILE A 189 26.56 -19.59 -8.86
N ALA A 190 25.58 -19.82 -7.99
CA ALA A 190 25.82 -20.48 -6.70
C ALA A 190 24.97 -21.73 -6.43
N GLN A 191 24.80 -22.63 -7.41
CA GLN A 191 24.37 -24.03 -7.18
C GLN A 191 24.95 -24.96 -8.26
N ASN A 192 26.27 -25.19 -8.22
CA ASN A 192 26.93 -26.35 -8.82
C ASN A 192 27.80 -27.01 -7.75
#